data_AF-A0A9N8DI16-F1
#
_entry.id   AF-A0A9N8DI16-F1
#
_cell.length_a   1.000
_cell.length_b   1.000
_cell.length_c   1.000
_cell.angle_alpha   90.00
_cell.angle_beta   90.00
_cell.angle_gamma   90.00
#
_symmetry.space_group_name_H-M   'P 1'
#
loop_
_entity.id
_entity.type
_entity.pdbx_description
1 polymer ?
#
loop_
_entity_poly.entity_id
_entity_poly.type
_entity_poly.pdbx_seq_one_letter_code
_entity_poly.pdbx_strand_id
1 'polypeptide(L)'
;MANLWLDSFCLLVYAARLYVTGTVGLQCQEGGQIDAIEQPESSVANGCNLNNRIQEPPPSSFISALGTKAVKPPQLQKMADKNAKINAKMARVCPELASEYARYPLQMKSWVSPDAMGPNKNPCWISAPRGTTERKDDYAFGAGKKGWGYYHLLTRDSYTILYARLTNEMPGCCCAFSAEARRQMSDWDDVKTIVYNRSVATIPDDAQAKKDAIRLAQGVAQAHYHEGQNFQLAVGVATTAATGF
;
A
#
# COMPACT_ATOMS: atom_id res chain seq x y z
N MET A 1 20.54 -41.57 -2.92
CA MET A 1 21.36 -40.34 -3.02
C MET A 1 20.74 -39.36 -4.02
N ALA A 2 19.51 -38.89 -3.79
CA ALA A 2 18.78 -38.02 -4.73
C ALA A 2 18.29 -36.70 -4.10
N ASN A 3 18.65 -36.40 -2.85
CA ASN A 3 18.10 -35.26 -2.11
C ASN A 3 19.04 -34.04 -2.04
N LEU A 4 20.28 -34.11 -2.52
CA LEU A 4 21.24 -33.00 -2.42
C LEU A 4 21.13 -31.96 -3.57
N TRP A 5 20.42 -32.28 -4.65
CA TRP A 5 20.26 -31.36 -5.80
C TRP A 5 19.11 -30.36 -5.65
N LEU A 6 18.08 -30.69 -4.86
CA LEU A 6 16.92 -29.81 -4.65
C LEU A 6 17.25 -28.64 -3.70
N ASP A 7 18.11 -28.86 -2.70
CA ASP A 7 18.48 -27.82 -1.74
C ASP A 7 19.31 -26.68 -2.37
N SER A 8 20.14 -26.99 -3.37
CA SER A 8 20.95 -25.98 -4.07
C SER A 8 20.11 -25.08 -4.99
N PHE A 9 19.01 -25.58 -5.55
CA PHE A 9 18.14 -24.79 -6.42
C PHE A 9 17.26 -23.80 -5.64
N CYS A 10 16.79 -24.17 -4.43
CA CYS A 10 16.04 -23.23 -3.58
C CYS A 10 16.92 -22.07 -3.07
N LEU A 11 18.21 -22.31 -2.79
CA LEU A 11 19.14 -21.25 -2.39
C LEU A 11 19.40 -20.23 -3.51
N LEU A 12 19.50 -20.67 -4.77
CA LEU A 12 19.78 -19.80 -5.91
C LEU A 12 18.59 -18.87 -6.25
N VAL A 13 17.36 -19.38 -6.11
CA VAL A 13 16.14 -18.57 -6.30
C VAL A 13 15.95 -17.56 -5.17
N TYR A 14 16.36 -17.88 -3.93
CA TYR A 14 16.30 -16.95 -2.81
C TYR A 14 17.32 -15.80 -2.96
N ALA A 15 18.54 -16.10 -3.44
CA ALA A 15 19.57 -15.11 -3.70
C ALA A 15 19.20 -14.13 -4.83
N ALA A 16 18.56 -14.62 -5.90
CA ALA A 16 18.09 -13.77 -7.00
C ALA A 16 16.99 -12.79 -6.57
N ARG A 17 16.18 -13.15 -5.57
CA ARG A 17 15.09 -12.30 -5.08
C ARG A 17 15.56 -11.16 -4.16
N LEU A 18 16.62 -11.40 -3.37
CA LEU A 18 17.27 -10.35 -2.57
C LEU A 18 17.95 -9.29 -3.44
N TYR A 19 18.37 -9.65 -4.65
CA TYR A 19 19.04 -8.72 -5.56
C TYR A 19 18.08 -7.72 -6.24
N VAL A 20 16.81 -8.11 -6.44
CA VAL A 20 15.81 -7.26 -7.13
C VAL A 20 15.13 -6.28 -6.18
N THR A 21 15.11 -6.53 -4.87
CA THR A 21 14.52 -5.59 -3.87
C THR A 21 15.55 -4.69 -3.18
N GLY A 22 16.83 -4.78 -3.54
CA GLY A 22 17.95 -4.08 -2.88
C GLY A 22 18.22 -2.64 -3.34
N THR A 23 17.47 -2.07 -4.28
CA THR A 23 17.72 -0.70 -4.80
C THR A 23 16.67 0.31 -4.36
N VAL A 24 16.24 0.26 -3.09
CA VAL A 24 15.67 1.45 -2.42
C VAL A 24 16.62 1.81 -1.28
N GLY A 25 17.76 2.38 -1.66
CA GLY A 25 18.74 2.94 -0.75
C GLY A 25 18.13 4.11 0.00
N LEU A 26 17.71 3.89 1.24
CA LEU A 26 17.66 4.94 2.25
C LEU A 26 19.10 5.28 2.63
N GLN A 27 19.71 6.18 1.84
CA GLN A 27 20.90 6.92 2.26
C GLN A 27 20.44 7.92 3.32
N CYS A 28 20.59 7.57 4.60
CA CYS A 28 20.72 8.56 5.65
C CYS A 28 22.12 9.18 5.51
N GLN A 29 22.21 10.34 4.88
CA GLN A 29 23.44 11.15 4.87
C GLN A 29 23.67 11.73 6.27
N GLU A 30 24.83 11.38 6.83
CA GLU A 30 25.45 12.11 7.93
C GLU A 30 25.82 13.53 7.46
N GLY A 31 25.74 14.47 8.40
CA GLY A 31 25.88 15.90 8.17
C GLY A 31 27.16 16.30 7.43
N GLY A 32 26.97 16.94 6.29
CA GLY A 32 27.95 17.78 5.62
C GLY A 32 27.35 19.18 5.46
N GLN A 33 28.04 20.18 6.00
CA GLN A 33 27.74 21.59 5.84
C GLN A 33 27.87 21.96 4.37
N ILE A 34 26.74 22.31 3.73
CA ILE A 34 26.68 22.73 2.33
C ILE A 34 26.67 24.25 2.30
N ASP A 35 27.77 24.84 1.85
CA ASP A 35 27.86 26.26 1.53
C ASP A 35 26.92 26.58 0.37
N ALA A 36 26.27 27.74 0.49
CA ALA A 36 25.23 28.23 -0.40
C ALA A 36 25.73 28.38 -1.84
N ILE A 37 25.13 27.63 -2.76
CA ILE A 37 25.24 27.87 -4.20
C ILE A 37 24.03 28.73 -4.59
N GLU A 38 24.32 29.98 -4.90
CA GLU A 38 23.42 30.97 -5.48
C GLU A 38 22.82 30.43 -6.79
N GLN A 39 21.50 30.27 -6.84
CA GLN A 39 20.80 29.93 -8.09
C GLN A 39 20.36 31.22 -8.80
N PRO A 40 20.55 31.32 -10.13
CA PRO A 40 20.04 32.45 -10.89
C PRO A 40 18.52 32.40 -11.00
N GLU A 41 17.88 33.51 -10.65
CA GLU A 41 16.46 33.77 -10.79
C GLU A 41 16.05 33.73 -12.27
N SER A 42 15.36 32.66 -12.70
CA SER A 42 14.62 32.66 -13.96
C SER A 42 13.12 32.80 -13.68
N SER A 43 12.67 34.04 -13.78
CA SER A 43 11.27 34.45 -13.75
C SER A 43 10.55 34.01 -15.02
N VAL A 44 9.65 33.02 -14.90
CA VAL A 44 8.59 32.79 -15.89
C VAL A 44 7.27 32.67 -15.16
N ALA A 45 6.60 33.82 -15.04
CA ALA A 45 5.21 33.93 -14.61
C ALA A 45 4.30 33.45 -15.75
N ASN A 46 3.74 32.24 -15.62
CA ASN A 46 2.55 31.84 -16.36
C ASN A 46 1.36 31.87 -15.42
N GLY A 47 0.63 32.99 -15.47
CA GLY A 47 -0.63 33.18 -14.77
C GLY A 47 -1.72 32.27 -15.33
N CYS A 48 -2.07 31.23 -14.58
CA CYS A 48 -3.32 30.52 -14.78
C CYS A 48 -4.46 31.36 -14.18
N ASN A 49 -5.08 32.16 -15.04
CA ASN A 49 -6.31 32.88 -14.78
C ASN A 49 -7.47 31.88 -14.55
N LEU A 50 -7.69 31.52 -13.28
CA LEU A 50 -8.90 30.82 -12.82
C LEU A 50 -10.05 31.82 -12.81
N ASN A 51 -10.68 31.97 -13.97
CA ASN A 51 -11.96 32.66 -14.09
C ASN A 51 -12.98 32.02 -13.13
N ASN A 52 -13.39 32.81 -12.15
CA ASN A 52 -14.55 32.61 -11.29
C ASN A 52 -15.79 32.29 -12.12
N ARG A 53 -16.12 31.00 -12.28
CA ARG A 53 -17.49 30.58 -12.55
C ARG A 53 -18.23 30.52 -11.23
N ILE A 54 -19.00 31.57 -10.97
CA ILE A 54 -20.09 31.58 -10.01
C ILE A 54 -21.04 30.44 -10.43
N GLN A 55 -20.98 29.34 -9.69
CA GLN A 55 -21.93 28.24 -9.81
C GLN A 55 -23.22 28.69 -9.10
N GLU A 56 -24.27 28.91 -9.87
CA GLU A 56 -25.61 29.13 -9.31
C GLU A 56 -26.05 27.91 -8.48
N PRO A 57 -26.71 28.11 -7.33
CA PRO A 57 -27.24 27.02 -6.53
C PRO A 57 -28.32 26.28 -7.34
N PRO A 58 -28.28 24.93 -7.43
CA PRO A 58 -29.32 24.18 -8.13
C PRO A 58 -30.69 24.36 -7.44
N PRO A 59 -31.79 24.36 -8.21
CA PRO A 59 -33.14 24.51 -7.68
C PRO A 59 -33.51 23.39 -6.70
N SER A 60 -34.13 23.79 -5.59
CA SER A 60 -34.43 23.00 -4.39
C SER A 60 -35.53 21.92 -4.55
N SER A 61 -35.74 21.40 -5.77
CA SER A 61 -36.90 20.53 -6.09
C SER A 61 -36.56 19.11 -6.54
N PHE A 62 -35.32 18.62 -6.35
CA PHE A 62 -34.88 17.30 -6.84
C PHE A 62 -34.55 16.24 -5.76
N ILE A 63 -34.99 16.40 -4.51
CA ILE A 63 -34.79 15.37 -3.47
C ILE A 63 -36.11 14.67 -3.18
N SER A 64 -36.49 13.66 -3.97
CA SER A 64 -37.52 12.67 -3.57
C SER A 64 -37.55 11.37 -4.40
N ALA A 65 -36.50 11.02 -5.17
CA ALA A 65 -36.55 9.83 -6.04
C ALA A 65 -35.35 8.87 -5.94
N LEU A 66 -34.60 8.88 -4.84
CA LEU A 66 -33.70 7.76 -4.52
C LEU A 66 -34.49 6.68 -3.79
N GLY A 67 -35.27 5.91 -4.56
CA GLY A 67 -35.82 4.66 -4.08
C GLY A 67 -34.68 3.74 -3.68
N THR A 68 -34.48 3.57 -2.37
CA THR A 68 -33.62 2.52 -1.83
C THR A 68 -34.22 1.19 -2.26
N LYS A 69 -33.71 0.64 -3.37
CA LYS A 69 -34.08 -0.71 -3.81
C LYS A 69 -33.74 -1.65 -2.65
N ALA A 70 -34.78 -2.14 -1.98
CA ALA A 70 -34.63 -3.08 -0.88
C ALA A 70 -33.84 -4.30 -1.39
N VAL A 71 -32.60 -4.43 -0.90
CA VAL A 71 -31.77 -5.59 -1.21
C VAL A 71 -32.47 -6.80 -0.60
N LYS A 72 -32.73 -7.83 -1.43
CA LYS A 72 -33.42 -9.04 -0.98
C LYS A 72 -32.65 -9.64 0.23
N PRO A 73 -33.33 -9.97 1.35
CA PRO A 73 -32.73 -10.53 2.57
C PRO A 73 -31.68 -11.64 2.36
N PRO A 74 -31.84 -12.62 1.44
CA PRO A 74 -30.84 -13.68 1.25
C PRO A 74 -29.49 -13.21 0.69
N GLN A 75 -29.38 -11.99 0.15
CA GLN A 75 -28.08 -11.49 -0.35
C GLN A 75 -27.23 -10.89 0.77
N LEU A 76 -27.83 -10.26 1.78
CA LEU A 76 -27.11 -9.67 2.91
C LEU A 76 -26.40 -10.74 3.74
N GLN A 77 -27.06 -11.88 3.99
CA GLN A 77 -26.47 -12.99 4.72
C GLN A 77 -25.22 -13.54 4.01
N LYS A 78 -25.30 -13.77 2.69
CA LYS A 78 -24.17 -14.26 1.90
C LYS A 78 -22.96 -13.32 1.94
N MET A 79 -23.20 -12.00 1.98
CA MET A 79 -22.14 -11.00 2.12
C MET A 79 -21.53 -11.03 3.52
N ALA A 80 -22.34 -11.12 4.57
CA ALA A 80 -21.87 -11.25 5.95
C ALA A 80 -20.99 -12.49 6.13
N ASP A 81 -21.42 -13.64 5.61
CA ASP A 81 -20.66 -14.90 5.67
C ASP A 81 -19.32 -14.79 4.93
N LYS A 82 -19.32 -14.11 3.76
CA LYS A 82 -18.10 -13.84 3.00
C LYS A 82 -17.14 -12.93 3.79
N ASN A 83 -17.65 -11.87 4.40
CA ASN A 83 -16.85 -10.94 5.19
C ASN A 83 -16.26 -11.63 6.42
N ALA A 84 -17.03 -12.48 7.10
CA ALA A 84 -16.55 -13.28 8.22
C ALA A 84 -15.40 -14.22 7.80
N LYS A 85 -15.50 -14.88 6.64
CA LYS A 85 -14.42 -15.70 6.08
C LYS A 85 -13.16 -14.88 5.80
N ILE A 86 -13.30 -13.66 5.26
CA ILE A 86 -12.16 -12.74 5.02
C ILE A 86 -11.51 -12.34 6.35
N ASN A 87 -12.31 -11.94 7.35
CA ASN A 87 -11.80 -11.57 8.67
C ASN A 87 -11.05 -12.72 9.35
N ALA A 88 -11.57 -13.95 9.27
CA ALA A 88 -10.89 -15.13 9.78
C ALA A 88 -9.56 -15.40 9.06
N LYS A 89 -9.51 -15.20 7.73
CA LYS A 89 -8.26 -15.30 6.97
C LYS A 89 -7.25 -14.22 7.42
N MET A 90 -7.69 -12.98 7.55
CA MET A 90 -6.86 -11.85 7.99
C MET A 90 -6.25 -12.11 9.36
N ALA A 91 -7.06 -12.51 10.35
CA ALA A 91 -6.58 -12.82 11.70
C ALA A 91 -5.57 -13.97 11.74
N ARG A 92 -5.73 -14.98 10.87
CA ARG A 92 -4.80 -16.11 10.78
C ARG A 92 -3.46 -15.74 10.13
N VAL A 93 -3.48 -14.86 9.12
CA VAL A 93 -2.26 -14.41 8.42
C VAL A 93 -1.52 -13.36 9.23
N CYS A 94 -2.25 -12.43 9.86
CA CYS A 94 -1.70 -11.30 10.59
C CYS A 94 -2.57 -11.07 11.85
N PRO A 95 -2.14 -11.52 13.04
CA PRO A 95 -2.97 -11.51 14.24
C PRO A 95 -3.43 -10.10 14.66
N GLU A 96 -2.70 -9.05 14.33
CA GLU A 96 -3.11 -7.67 14.58
C GLU A 96 -4.38 -7.28 13.82
N LEU A 97 -4.62 -7.89 12.66
CA LEU A 97 -5.84 -7.67 11.87
C LEU A 97 -7.09 -8.33 12.49
N ALA A 98 -6.95 -9.08 13.59
CA ALA A 98 -8.08 -9.55 14.38
C ALA A 98 -8.76 -8.42 15.17
N SER A 99 -8.12 -7.25 15.28
CA SER A 99 -8.66 -6.05 15.89
C SER A 99 -9.99 -5.62 15.26
N GLU A 100 -10.90 -5.10 16.09
CA GLU A 100 -12.17 -4.51 15.64
C GLU A 100 -11.94 -3.37 14.63
N TYR A 101 -10.84 -2.62 14.78
CA TYR A 101 -10.50 -1.47 13.94
C TYR A 101 -9.95 -1.87 12.55
N ALA A 102 -9.61 -3.14 12.35
CA ALA A 102 -9.14 -3.67 11.07
C ALA A 102 -10.17 -4.55 10.35
N ARG A 103 -11.38 -4.67 10.89
CA ARG A 103 -12.43 -5.55 10.37
C ARG A 103 -12.80 -5.20 8.93
N TYR A 104 -12.94 -6.21 8.09
CA TYR A 104 -13.46 -6.10 6.72
C TYR A 104 -15.00 -6.20 6.69
N PRO A 105 -15.70 -5.36 5.90
CA PRO A 105 -15.15 -4.21 5.19
C PRO A 105 -14.85 -3.06 6.16
N LEU A 106 -13.73 -2.37 5.92
CA LEU A 106 -13.41 -1.12 6.60
C LEU A 106 -14.30 -0.02 6.02
N GLN A 107 -14.98 0.72 6.90
CA GLN A 107 -15.91 1.78 6.53
C GLN A 107 -15.78 2.94 7.51
N MET A 108 -14.84 3.84 7.22
CA MET A 108 -14.60 5.04 8.01
C MET A 108 -14.57 6.27 7.10
N LYS A 109 -14.85 7.44 7.68
CA LYS A 109 -14.93 8.70 6.92
C LYS A 109 -13.55 9.23 6.49
N SER A 110 -12.55 9.07 7.35
CA SER A 110 -11.19 9.57 7.13
C SER A 110 -10.18 8.81 7.99
N TRP A 111 -8.93 8.77 7.54
CA TRP A 111 -7.82 8.25 8.33
C TRP A 111 -7.55 9.14 9.54
N VAL A 112 -7.22 8.53 10.68
CA VAL A 112 -6.84 9.27 11.89
C VAL A 112 -5.37 9.67 11.81
N SER A 113 -5.04 10.89 12.24
CA SER A 113 -3.65 11.35 12.32
C SER A 113 -2.89 10.60 13.42
N PRO A 114 -1.60 10.27 13.24
CA PRO A 114 -0.78 9.68 14.29
C PRO A 114 -0.71 10.52 15.58
N ASP A 115 -0.90 11.84 15.48
CA ASP A 115 -0.90 12.77 16.63
C ASP A 115 -2.24 12.83 17.37
N ALA A 116 -3.29 12.23 16.80
CA ALA A 116 -4.62 12.28 17.41
C ALA A 116 -4.78 11.19 18.48
N MET A 117 -5.79 11.38 19.33
CA MET A 117 -6.27 10.34 20.22
C MET A 117 -7.25 9.44 19.47
N GLY A 118 -7.05 8.14 19.60
CA GLY A 118 -7.94 7.11 19.10
C GLY A 118 -9.17 6.90 20.01
N PRO A 119 -9.97 5.88 19.69
CA PRO A 119 -11.03 5.42 20.57
C PRO A 119 -10.46 5.06 21.94
N ASN A 120 -11.24 5.30 22.99
CA ASN A 120 -10.84 5.12 24.40
C ASN A 120 -9.70 6.03 24.88
N LYS A 121 -9.44 7.15 24.19
CA LYS A 121 -8.39 8.14 24.54
C LYS A 121 -6.97 7.57 24.50
N ASN A 122 -6.76 6.46 23.79
CA ASN A 122 -5.42 5.93 23.57
C ASN A 122 -4.71 6.73 22.48
N PRO A 123 -3.41 7.02 22.59
CA PRO A 123 -2.68 7.74 21.55
C PRO A 123 -2.58 6.90 20.27
N CYS A 124 -2.78 7.51 19.09
CA CYS A 124 -2.67 6.79 17.81
C CYS A 124 -1.24 6.39 17.45
N TRP A 125 -0.24 6.97 18.13
CA TRP A 125 1.16 6.61 18.01
C TRP A 125 1.83 6.52 19.37
N ILE A 126 2.62 5.47 19.56
CA ILE A 126 3.40 5.23 20.77
C ILE A 126 4.85 4.95 20.34
N SER A 127 5.77 5.82 20.76
CA SER A 127 7.20 5.61 20.52
C SER A 127 7.65 4.32 21.20
N ALA A 128 8.43 3.51 20.48
CA ALA A 128 9.04 2.30 21.01
C ALA A 128 10.39 2.04 20.35
N PRO A 129 11.38 1.50 21.09
CA PRO A 129 12.70 1.25 20.54
C PRO A 129 12.65 0.21 19.42
N ARG A 130 13.57 0.35 18.45
CA ARG A 130 13.73 -0.62 17.37
C ARG A 130 14.11 -1.98 17.95
N GLY A 131 13.51 -3.05 17.44
CA GLY A 131 13.75 -4.42 17.92
C GLY A 131 12.82 -4.87 19.03
N THR A 132 11.86 -4.03 19.46
CA THR A 132 10.76 -4.48 20.30
C THR A 132 9.98 -5.58 19.60
N THR A 133 9.82 -6.73 20.27
CA THR A 133 9.04 -7.88 19.77
C THR A 133 7.68 -8.00 20.44
N GLU A 134 7.39 -7.14 21.42
CA GLU A 134 6.11 -7.14 22.12
C GLU A 134 4.99 -6.79 21.15
N ARG A 135 3.93 -7.60 21.15
CA ARG A 135 2.74 -7.31 20.36
C ARG A 135 1.80 -6.45 21.21
N LYS A 136 1.31 -5.37 20.63
CA LYS A 136 0.27 -4.54 21.23
C LYS A 136 -1.02 -4.68 20.43
N ASP A 137 -2.08 -5.12 21.09
CA ASP A 137 -3.39 -5.26 20.45
C ASP A 137 -3.85 -3.91 19.90
N ASP A 138 -4.45 -3.90 18.71
CA ASP A 138 -4.90 -2.72 17.95
C ASP A 138 -3.80 -1.83 17.32
N TYR A 139 -2.52 -2.22 17.43
CA TYR A 139 -1.39 -1.48 16.84
C TYR A 139 -0.54 -2.35 15.91
N ALA A 140 0.10 -1.71 14.95
CA ALA A 140 1.17 -2.26 14.14
C ALA A 140 2.50 -1.62 14.53
N PHE A 141 3.53 -2.42 14.80
CA PHE A 141 4.87 -1.93 15.13
C PHE A 141 5.75 -1.81 13.89
N GLY A 142 6.37 -0.65 13.68
CA GLY A 142 7.33 -0.45 12.59
C GLY A 142 7.72 1.01 12.38
N ALA A 143 8.35 1.27 11.23
CA ALA A 143 8.73 2.62 10.81
C ALA A 143 7.56 3.31 10.09
N GLY A 144 7.13 4.46 10.60
CA GLY A 144 6.13 5.31 9.96
C GLY A 144 6.54 6.79 10.00
N LYS A 145 5.60 7.70 9.76
CA LYS A 145 5.88 9.14 9.64
C LYS A 145 6.47 9.80 10.89
N LYS A 146 6.16 9.27 12.08
CA LYS A 146 6.66 9.76 13.38
C LYS A 146 7.92 9.01 13.85
N GLY A 147 8.48 8.14 13.02
CA GLY A 147 9.60 7.28 13.36
C GLY A 147 9.16 5.86 13.76
N TRP A 148 10.03 5.17 14.48
CA TRP A 148 9.79 3.80 14.94
C TRP A 148 8.84 3.79 16.14
N GLY A 149 7.82 2.93 16.08
CA GLY A 149 6.87 2.79 17.18
C GLY A 149 5.64 1.97 16.81
N TYR A 150 4.65 1.98 17.70
CA TYR A 150 3.34 1.39 17.50
C TYR A 150 2.40 2.41 16.88
N TYR A 151 1.82 2.08 15.73
CA TYR A 151 0.82 2.87 15.03
C TYR A 151 -0.54 2.18 15.12
N HIS A 152 -1.56 2.89 15.59
CA HIS A 152 -2.91 2.34 15.73
C HIS A 152 -3.50 1.98 14.35
N LEU A 153 -4.28 0.90 14.29
CA LEU A 153 -4.92 0.41 13.05
C LEU A 153 -5.95 1.36 12.40
N LEU A 154 -6.21 2.52 13.01
CA LEU A 154 -7.03 3.60 12.44
C LEU A 154 -6.22 4.61 11.64
N THR A 155 -4.89 4.50 11.71
CA THR A 155 -3.95 5.33 10.94
C THR A 155 -3.58 4.61 9.65
N ARG A 156 -3.35 5.36 8.57
CA ARG A 156 -2.88 4.77 7.31
C ARG A 156 -1.49 4.13 7.43
N ASP A 157 -0.62 4.75 8.24
CA ASP A 157 0.78 4.32 8.41
C ASP A 157 0.87 2.90 8.97
N SER A 158 -0.07 2.49 9.83
CA SER A 158 -0.16 1.11 10.32
C SER A 158 -0.27 0.09 9.18
N TYR A 159 -1.07 0.35 8.15
CA TYR A 159 -1.22 -0.54 6.99
C TYR A 159 0.01 -0.55 6.08
N THR A 160 0.71 0.58 5.96
CA THR A 160 2.00 0.64 5.26
C THR A 160 3.03 -0.26 5.94
N ILE A 161 3.10 -0.21 7.27
CA ILE A 161 3.98 -1.06 8.09
C ILE A 161 3.62 -2.54 7.92
N LEU A 162 2.34 -2.89 8.06
CA LEU A 162 1.87 -4.26 7.89
C LEU A 162 2.14 -4.79 6.48
N TYR A 163 1.96 -3.97 5.44
CA TYR A 163 2.25 -4.36 4.06
C TYR A 163 3.73 -4.64 3.84
N ALA A 164 4.62 -3.78 4.36
CA ALA A 164 6.06 -3.99 4.29
C ALA A 164 6.45 -5.30 4.98
N ARG A 165 5.88 -5.56 6.17
CA ARG A 165 6.11 -6.81 6.91
C ARG A 165 5.63 -8.05 6.14
N LEU A 166 4.38 -8.04 5.64
CA LEU A 166 3.83 -9.13 4.83
C LEU A 166 4.59 -9.35 3.51
N THR A 167 5.30 -8.34 3.04
CA THR A 167 6.17 -8.47 1.86
C THR A 167 7.47 -9.17 2.21
N ASN A 168 8.05 -8.88 3.38
CA ASN A 168 9.31 -9.47 3.83
C ASN A 168 9.14 -10.89 4.42
N GLU A 169 8.02 -11.15 5.09
CA GLU A 169 7.72 -12.43 5.76
C GLU A 169 7.00 -13.42 4.86
N MET A 170 7.01 -13.21 3.54
CA MET A 170 6.27 -14.05 2.61
C MET A 170 6.68 -15.53 2.78
N PRO A 171 5.73 -16.46 3.00
CA PRO A 171 6.04 -17.86 3.20
C PRO A 171 6.84 -18.38 1.99
N GLY A 172 7.96 -19.06 2.25
CA GLY A 172 8.88 -19.53 1.22
C GLY A 172 8.17 -20.41 0.19
N CYS A 173 8.24 -20.03 -1.09
CA CYS A 173 7.62 -20.75 -2.21
C CYS A 173 8.33 -22.08 -2.57
N CYS A 174 9.47 -22.38 -1.93
CA CYS A 174 10.41 -23.44 -2.30
C CYS A 174 9.74 -24.82 -2.55
N CYS A 175 8.64 -25.13 -1.85
CA CYS A 175 8.01 -26.44 -1.91
C CYS A 175 6.46 -26.40 -1.76
N ALA A 176 5.73 -25.58 -2.53
CA ALA A 176 4.25 -25.56 -2.52
C ALA A 176 3.61 -26.83 -3.16
N PHE A 177 4.14 -28.01 -2.83
CA PHE A 177 3.72 -29.31 -3.37
C PHE A 177 2.42 -29.81 -2.73
N SER A 178 2.08 -29.37 -1.51
CA SER A 178 0.81 -29.72 -0.86
C SER A 178 -0.30 -28.72 -1.18
N ALA A 179 -1.54 -29.21 -1.22
CA ALA A 179 -2.72 -28.35 -1.39
C ALA A 179 -2.85 -27.33 -0.24
N GLU A 180 -2.43 -27.71 0.97
CA GLU A 180 -2.44 -26.82 2.14
C GLU A 180 -1.46 -25.65 1.99
N ALA A 181 -0.22 -25.91 1.54
CA ALA A 181 0.76 -24.85 1.32
C ALA A 181 0.31 -23.85 0.25
N ARG A 182 -0.31 -24.35 -0.84
CA ARG A 182 -0.91 -23.48 -1.88
C ARG A 182 -2.04 -22.63 -1.32
N ARG A 183 -2.87 -23.21 -0.45
CA ARG A 183 -3.96 -22.48 0.21
C ARG A 183 -3.41 -21.40 1.14
N GLN A 184 -2.38 -21.70 1.93
CA GLN A 184 -1.73 -20.71 2.79
C GLN A 184 -1.13 -19.56 1.98
N MET A 185 -0.46 -19.85 0.86
CA MET A 185 0.04 -18.81 -0.06
C MET A 185 -1.08 -17.96 -0.63
N SER A 186 -2.16 -18.58 -1.12
CA SER A 186 -3.32 -17.86 -1.64
C SER A 186 -3.98 -16.98 -0.57
N ASP A 187 -4.10 -17.49 0.66
CA ASP A 187 -4.67 -16.72 1.77
C ASP A 187 -3.73 -15.56 2.17
N TRP A 188 -2.41 -15.75 2.07
CA TRP A 188 -1.41 -14.69 2.28
C TRP A 188 -1.54 -13.59 1.23
N ASP A 189 -1.63 -13.94 -0.05
CA ASP A 189 -1.76 -12.99 -1.16
C ASP A 189 -3.08 -12.21 -1.09
N ASP A 190 -4.19 -12.88 -0.72
CA ASP A 190 -5.49 -12.25 -0.47
C ASP A 190 -5.36 -11.15 0.60
N VAL A 191 -4.78 -11.48 1.76
CA VAL A 191 -4.64 -10.55 2.89
C VAL A 191 -3.64 -9.44 2.56
N LYS A 192 -2.50 -9.76 1.95
CA LYS A 192 -1.51 -8.80 1.50
C LYS A 192 -2.12 -7.78 0.53
N THR A 193 -2.98 -8.23 -0.37
CA THR A 193 -3.69 -7.35 -1.31
C THR A 193 -4.64 -6.39 -0.59
N ILE A 194 -5.40 -6.87 0.41
CA ILE A 194 -6.29 -6.01 1.22
C ILE A 194 -5.47 -4.95 1.96
N VAL A 195 -4.38 -5.34 2.63
CA VAL A 195 -3.52 -4.44 3.39
C VAL A 195 -2.85 -3.41 2.46
N TYR A 196 -2.38 -3.85 1.28
CA TYR A 196 -1.84 -2.95 0.25
C TYR A 196 -2.86 -1.89 -0.16
N ASN A 197 -4.07 -2.31 -0.54
CA ASN A 197 -5.13 -1.40 -0.96
C ASN A 197 -5.39 -0.34 0.12
N ARG A 198 -5.48 -0.75 1.40
CA ARG A 198 -5.66 0.18 2.53
C ARG A 198 -4.50 1.14 2.71
N SER A 199 -3.26 0.69 2.50
CA SER A 199 -2.06 1.54 2.63
C SER A 199 -2.00 2.69 1.62
N VAL A 200 -2.55 2.48 0.41
CA VAL A 200 -2.58 3.49 -0.67
C VAL A 200 -3.91 4.26 -0.74
N ALA A 201 -4.90 3.86 0.06
CA ALA A 201 -6.23 4.44 0.01
C ALA A 201 -6.26 5.89 0.51
N THR A 202 -7.02 6.74 -0.19
CA THR A 202 -7.26 8.13 0.23
C THR A 202 -8.13 8.18 1.49
N ILE A 203 -9.11 7.28 1.58
CA ILE A 203 -10.03 7.12 2.71
C ILE A 203 -10.06 5.66 3.16
N PRO A 204 -10.33 5.39 4.45
CA PRO A 204 -10.49 4.04 5.01
C PRO A 204 -11.83 3.39 4.60
N ASP A 205 -11.98 3.13 3.29
CA ASP A 205 -13.08 2.37 2.70
C ASP A 205 -12.49 1.34 1.73
N ASP A 206 -12.69 0.05 1.99
CA ASP A 206 -12.11 -1.03 1.16
C ASP A 206 -12.59 -0.99 -0.31
N ALA A 207 -13.80 -0.49 -0.59
CA ALA A 207 -14.30 -0.35 -1.95
C ALA A 207 -13.57 0.78 -2.71
N GLN A 208 -13.30 1.89 -2.02
CA GLN A 208 -12.54 3.00 -2.59
C GLN A 208 -11.05 2.69 -2.66
N ALA A 209 -10.49 2.05 -1.65
CA ALA A 209 -9.10 1.60 -1.56
C ALA A 209 -8.70 0.77 -2.79
N LYS A 210 -9.57 -0.16 -3.21
CA LYS A 210 -9.36 -0.95 -4.43
C LYS A 210 -9.28 -0.08 -5.69
N LYS A 211 -10.13 0.95 -5.82
CA LYS A 211 -10.11 1.87 -6.97
C LYS A 211 -8.85 2.72 -6.98
N ASP A 212 -8.44 3.22 -5.81
CA ASP A 212 -7.24 4.03 -5.66
C ASP A 212 -5.98 3.20 -5.99
N ALA A 213 -5.92 1.95 -5.55
CA ALA A 213 -4.83 1.03 -5.90
C ALA A 213 -4.74 0.75 -7.41
N ILE A 214 -5.87 0.53 -8.09
CA ILE A 214 -5.90 0.36 -9.56
C ILE A 214 -5.43 1.63 -10.26
N ARG A 215 -5.90 2.80 -9.82
CA ARG A 215 -5.48 4.10 -10.38
C ARG A 215 -3.98 4.31 -10.25
N LEU A 216 -3.42 3.98 -9.07
CA LEU A 216 -1.97 4.08 -8.83
C LEU A 216 -1.19 3.14 -9.76
N ALA A 217 -1.63 1.88 -9.87
CA ALA A 217 -0.99 0.90 -10.76
C ALA A 217 -1.01 1.33 -12.23
N GLN A 218 -2.12 1.91 -12.69
CA GLN A 218 -2.24 2.46 -14.05
C GLN A 218 -1.26 3.64 -14.27
N GLY A 219 -1.16 4.55 -13.30
CA GLY A 219 -0.22 5.68 -13.37
C GLY A 219 1.25 5.22 -13.44
N VAL A 220 1.62 4.23 -12.62
CA VAL A 220 2.98 3.65 -12.64
C VAL A 220 3.27 2.93 -13.96
N ALA A 221 2.33 2.13 -14.46
CA ALA A 221 2.48 1.45 -15.74
C ALA A 221 2.63 2.43 -16.92
N GLN A 222 1.85 3.52 -16.91
CA GLN A 222 1.96 4.57 -17.91
C GLN A 222 3.31 5.30 -17.84
N ALA A 223 3.81 5.61 -16.63
CA ALA A 223 5.11 6.24 -16.45
C ALA A 223 6.25 5.37 -17.01
N HIS A 224 6.26 4.06 -16.71
CA HIS A 224 7.26 3.13 -17.26
C HIS A 224 7.18 2.98 -18.78
N TYR A 225 5.97 3.01 -19.34
CA TYR A 225 5.80 2.98 -20.80
C TYR A 225 6.46 4.20 -21.47
N HIS A 226 6.24 5.40 -20.94
CA HIS A 226 6.86 6.63 -21.46
C HIS A 226 8.38 6.63 -21.31
N GLU A 227 8.90 6.15 -20.18
CA GLU A 227 10.34 6.01 -19.96
C GLU A 227 10.98 5.05 -20.96
N GLY A 228 10.35 3.90 -21.22
CA GLY A 228 10.82 2.93 -22.21
C GLY A 228 10.84 3.50 -23.64
N GLN A 229 9.82 4.28 -24.03
CA GLN A 229 9.79 4.95 -25.33
C GLN A 229 10.91 5.97 -25.49
N ASN A 230 11.16 6.79 -24.45
CA ASN A 230 12.25 7.77 -24.47
C ASN A 230 13.62 7.09 -24.60
N PHE A 231 13.81 5.97 -23.91
CA PHE A 231 15.04 5.18 -24.03
C PHE A 231 15.24 4.60 -25.44
N GLN A 232 14.19 4.06 -26.05
CA GLN A 232 14.26 3.54 -27.43
C GLN A 232 14.58 4.65 -28.44
N LEU A 233 13.99 5.83 -28.29
CA LEU A 233 14.31 6.99 -29.13
C LEU A 233 15.78 7.42 -28.96
N ALA A 234 16.28 7.49 -27.73
CA ALA A 234 17.67 7.84 -27.46
C ALA A 234 18.66 6.83 -28.07
N VAL A 235 18.41 5.53 -27.92
CA VAL A 235 19.23 4.46 -28.51
C VAL A 235 19.16 4.47 -30.03
N GLY A 236 17.98 4.73 -30.62
CA GLY A 236 17.79 4.85 -32.06
C GLY A 236 18.60 6.02 -32.65
N VAL A 237 18.61 7.18 -31.99
CA VAL A 237 19.42 8.33 -32.40
C VAL A 237 20.91 8.01 -32.32
N ALA A 238 21.37 7.38 -31.22
CA ALA A 238 22.77 6.98 -31.06
C ALA A 238 23.22 5.96 -32.13
N THR A 239 22.37 4.99 -32.46
CA THR A 239 22.67 3.96 -33.47
C THR A 239 22.71 4.56 -34.87
N THR A 240 21.81 5.49 -35.18
CA THR A 240 21.80 6.19 -36.48
C THR A 240 23.03 7.09 -36.63
N ALA A 241 23.46 7.77 -35.56
CA ALA A 241 24.70 8.55 -35.56
C ALA A 241 25.96 7.67 -35.75
N ALA A 242 25.95 6.44 -35.23
CA ALA A 242 27.08 5.51 -35.35
C ALA A 242 27.17 4.81 -36.72
N THR A 243 26.07 4.70 -37.46
CA THR A 243 26.01 4.01 -38.76
C THR A 243 26.00 4.94 -39.97
N GLY A 244 26.00 6.26 -39.74
CA GLY A 244 26.00 7.30 -40.76
C GLY A 244 27.39 7.69 -41.32
N PHE A 245 28.36 6.76 -41.34
CA PHE A 245 29.65 6.91 -42.03
C PHE A 245 29.96 5.67 -42.87
#